data_AF-A0A6N7EJA3-F1
#
_entry.id   AF-A0A6N7EJA3-F1
#
_cell.length_a   1.000
_cell.length_b   1.000
_cell.length_c   1.000
_cell.angle_alpha   90.00
_cell.angle_beta   90.00
_cell.angle_gamma   90.00
#
_symmetry.space_group_name_H-M   'P 1'
#
loop_
_entity.id
_entity.type
_entity.pdbx_description
1 polymer ?
#
loop_
_entity_poly.entity_id
_entity_poly.type
_entity_poly.pdbx_seq_one_letter_code
_entity_poly.pdbx_strand_id
1 'polypeptide(L)'
;MTRRFVAAAGLLLALGGCSATIPTDPDGTLDHVTGGSLRVGVSPNPPWTSLPDGPEGEPAGTEVELVQDFARSIDAEIVWVPGGEEDLVGQLEHDGLDLIIGGLTAKSPWSSKVALTYRYTVTTGPHGEDELHVMATPMGENAFLVELERFLLDQDLPV
;
A
#
# COMPACT_ATOMS: atom_id res chain seq x y z
N MET A 1 -40.52 27.50 51.62
CA MET A 1 -41.03 27.86 50.28
C MET A 1 -40.40 29.17 49.83
N THR A 2 -39.41 29.14 48.93
CA THR A 2 -39.28 30.10 47.80
C THR A 2 -38.17 29.63 46.87
N ARG A 3 -38.55 29.31 45.63
CA ARG A 3 -37.68 28.97 44.48
C ARG A 3 -36.91 30.22 44.05
N ARG A 4 -35.63 30.06 43.69
CA ARG A 4 -34.98 30.87 42.65
C ARG A 4 -34.21 29.95 41.70
N PHE A 5 -34.72 29.91 40.49
CA PHE A 5 -34.13 29.30 39.30
C PHE A 5 -33.07 30.25 38.70
N VAL A 6 -32.28 29.72 37.76
CA VAL A 6 -31.40 30.40 36.78
C VAL A 6 -30.00 30.73 37.34
N ALA A 7 -28.87 30.34 36.73
CA ALA A 7 -28.58 30.03 35.33
C ALA A 7 -27.58 28.86 35.20
N ALA A 8 -27.91 27.93 34.30
CA ALA A 8 -26.93 27.12 33.60
C ALA A 8 -26.21 28.02 32.59
N ALA A 9 -24.91 28.23 32.76
CA ALA A 9 -24.05 28.83 31.75
C ALA A 9 -23.17 27.72 31.20
N GLY A 10 -23.54 27.24 30.01
CA GLY A 10 -22.87 26.15 29.31
C GLY A 10 -21.44 26.50 28.94
N LEU A 11 -20.52 25.63 29.36
CA LEU A 11 -19.17 25.55 28.81
C LEU A 11 -19.18 24.46 27.74
N LEU A 12 -19.60 24.84 26.53
CA LEU A 12 -19.67 24.03 25.32
C LEU A 12 -18.69 24.62 24.30
N LEU A 13 -17.39 24.45 24.51
CA LEU A 13 -16.28 24.90 23.66
C LEU A 13 -15.03 24.11 24.11
N ALA A 14 -14.31 23.32 23.33
CA ALA A 14 -14.32 23.01 21.91
C ALA A 14 -13.74 21.60 21.76
N LEU A 15 -14.49 20.67 21.17
CA LEU A 15 -13.90 19.45 20.61
C LEU A 15 -13.23 19.89 19.30
N GLY A 16 -11.94 20.20 19.37
CA GLY A 16 -11.12 20.29 18.18
C GLY A 16 -11.19 18.94 17.48
N GLY A 17 -11.95 18.87 16.39
CA GLY A 17 -11.76 17.82 15.41
C GLY A 17 -10.36 18.02 14.83
N CYS A 18 -9.35 17.41 15.46
CA CYS A 18 -8.07 17.17 14.82
C CYS A 18 -8.40 16.49 13.48
N SER A 19 -7.85 17.01 12.39
CA SER A 19 -8.14 16.60 11.02
C SER A 19 -7.98 15.10 10.85
N ALA A 20 -9.06 14.34 11.00
CA ALA A 20 -9.12 13.00 10.45
C ALA A 20 -9.20 13.18 8.93
N THR A 21 -8.03 13.20 8.28
CA THR A 21 -7.95 13.06 6.83
C THR A 21 -8.55 11.69 6.51
N ILE A 22 -9.57 11.66 5.66
CA ILE A 22 -10.18 10.43 5.16
C ILE A 22 -9.87 10.40 3.65
N PRO A 23 -9.17 9.37 3.14
CA PRO A 23 -8.71 8.17 3.84
C PRO A 23 -7.63 8.42 4.90
N THR A 24 -7.62 7.60 5.95
CA THR A 24 -6.65 7.72 7.06
C THR A 24 -5.29 7.18 6.63
N ASP A 25 -4.21 7.89 7.00
CA ASP A 25 -2.81 7.53 6.73
C ASP A 25 -1.97 7.98 7.93
N PRO A 26 -2.09 7.29 9.08
CA PRO A 26 -1.58 7.79 10.36
C PRO A 26 -0.06 8.03 10.36
N ASP A 27 0.70 7.22 9.63
CA ASP A 27 2.15 7.37 9.52
C ASP A 27 2.57 8.25 8.32
N GLY A 28 1.59 8.72 7.54
CA GLY A 28 1.78 9.64 6.43
C GLY A 28 2.55 9.00 5.27
N THR A 29 2.23 7.75 4.95
CA THR A 29 2.87 7.01 3.86
C THR A 29 2.83 7.79 2.56
N LEU A 30 1.66 8.25 2.14
CA LEU A 30 1.51 8.96 0.88
C LEU A 30 2.31 10.28 0.84
N ASP A 31 2.27 11.01 1.95
CA ASP A 31 2.95 12.30 2.07
C ASP A 31 4.47 12.16 2.00
N HIS A 32 5.05 11.09 2.57
CA HIS A 32 6.51 10.91 2.54
C HIS A 32 7.02 10.33 1.22
N VAL A 33 6.24 9.48 0.53
CA VAL A 33 6.65 8.91 -0.75
C VAL A 33 6.51 9.92 -1.89
N THR A 34 5.53 10.82 -1.83
CA THR A 34 5.29 11.82 -2.88
C THR A 34 6.43 12.83 -2.94
N GLY A 35 7.17 12.88 -4.05
CA GLY A 35 8.39 13.68 -4.16
C GLY A 35 9.58 13.13 -3.35
N GLY A 36 9.43 11.93 -2.76
CA GLY A 36 10.37 11.32 -1.83
C GLY A 36 10.88 9.98 -2.31
N SER A 37 11.06 9.03 -1.39
CA SER A 37 11.52 7.68 -1.71
C SER A 37 10.43 6.66 -1.44
N LEU A 38 10.15 5.79 -2.41
CA LEU A 38 9.26 4.65 -2.30
C LEU A 38 10.09 3.38 -2.09
N ARG A 39 10.02 2.79 -0.89
CA ARG A 39 10.77 1.57 -0.53
C ARG A 39 9.95 0.35 -0.89
N VAL A 40 10.41 -0.42 -1.87
CA VAL A 40 9.64 -1.51 -2.47
C VAL A 40 10.33 -2.83 -2.22
N GLY A 41 9.69 -3.68 -1.43
CA GLY A 41 10.04 -5.08 -1.26
C GLY A 41 9.77 -5.87 -2.53
N VAL A 42 10.76 -6.60 -3.04
CA VAL A 42 10.63 -7.40 -4.26
C VAL A 42 10.93 -8.86 -3.96
N SER A 43 9.91 -9.71 -4.01
CA SER A 43 10.11 -11.16 -3.95
C SER A 43 10.14 -11.77 -5.36
N PRO A 44 11.16 -12.56 -5.75
CA PRO A 44 11.24 -13.11 -7.11
C PRO A 44 10.10 -14.08 -7.43
N ASN A 45 9.30 -13.77 -8.44
CA ASN A 45 8.20 -14.61 -8.92
C ASN A 45 7.88 -14.28 -10.39
N PRO A 46 8.58 -14.87 -11.37
CA PRO A 46 8.31 -14.59 -12.79
C PRO A 46 6.87 -14.99 -13.19
N PRO A 47 6.18 -14.22 -14.05
CA PRO A 47 6.68 -13.04 -14.79
C PRO A 47 6.53 -11.70 -14.03
N TRP A 48 5.96 -11.72 -12.82
CA TRP A 48 5.65 -10.51 -12.04
C TRP A 48 6.90 -9.75 -11.64
N THR A 49 7.89 -10.49 -11.14
CA THR A 49 9.14 -9.97 -10.60
C THR A 49 10.28 -10.96 -10.84
N SER A 50 11.46 -10.43 -11.10
CA SER A 50 12.69 -11.20 -11.30
C SER A 50 13.89 -10.34 -10.93
N LEU A 51 15.00 -10.98 -10.58
CA LEU A 51 16.27 -10.34 -10.26
C LEU A 51 17.34 -10.85 -11.24
N PRO A 52 17.34 -10.37 -12.50
CA PRO A 52 18.18 -10.94 -13.56
C PRO A 52 19.68 -10.82 -13.26
N ASP A 53 20.08 -9.72 -12.62
CA ASP A 53 21.46 -9.43 -12.22
C ASP A 53 21.73 -9.74 -10.73
N GLY A 54 20.82 -10.51 -10.09
CA GLY A 54 20.89 -10.85 -8.68
C GLY A 54 20.35 -9.77 -7.74
N PRO A 55 20.52 -9.93 -6.40
CA PRO A 55 19.88 -9.06 -5.40
C PRO A 55 20.37 -7.61 -5.39
N GLU A 56 21.54 -7.31 -5.95
CA GLU A 56 22.05 -5.94 -6.03
C GLU A 56 21.68 -5.23 -7.34
N GLY A 57 21.06 -5.97 -8.28
CA GLY A 57 20.65 -5.45 -9.58
C GLY A 57 19.25 -4.86 -9.60
N GLU A 58 18.92 -4.19 -10.70
CA GLU A 58 17.58 -3.68 -10.93
C GLU A 58 16.61 -4.85 -11.15
N PRO A 59 15.46 -4.90 -10.45
CA PRO A 59 14.47 -5.93 -10.70
C PRO A 59 13.81 -5.73 -12.08
N ALA A 60 13.18 -6.78 -12.59
CA ALA A 60 12.42 -6.73 -13.84
C ALA A 60 11.12 -7.53 -13.72
N GLY A 61 10.11 -7.18 -14.52
CA GLY A 61 8.83 -7.88 -14.58
C GLY A 61 7.65 -6.93 -14.59
N THR A 62 6.44 -7.47 -14.78
CA THR A 62 5.23 -6.66 -14.95
C THR A 62 4.93 -5.77 -13.75
N GLU A 63 5.11 -6.28 -12.51
CA GLU A 63 4.87 -5.46 -11.31
C GLU A 63 5.95 -4.39 -11.11
N VAL A 64 7.17 -4.66 -11.57
CA VAL A 64 8.25 -3.66 -11.52
C VAL A 64 7.93 -2.48 -12.42
N GLU A 65 7.46 -2.75 -13.65
CA GLU A 65 7.02 -1.71 -14.59
C GLU A 65 5.87 -0.89 -14.01
N LEU A 66 4.86 -1.55 -13.43
CA LEU A 66 3.74 -0.88 -12.75
C LEU A 66 4.21 0.05 -11.61
N VAL A 67 5.14 -0.41 -10.79
CA VAL A 67 5.68 0.38 -9.67
C VAL A 67 6.53 1.54 -10.16
N GLN A 68 7.34 1.34 -11.20
CA GLN A 68 8.09 2.41 -11.86
C GLN A 68 7.15 3.49 -12.42
N ASP A 69 6.03 3.09 -13.00
CA ASP A 69 5.04 4.01 -13.55
C ASP A 69 4.29 4.75 -12.44
N PHE A 70 3.95 4.05 -11.36
CA PHE A 70 3.35 4.65 -10.16
C PHE A 70 4.29 5.68 -9.54
N ALA A 71 5.55 5.31 -9.28
CA ALA A 71 6.54 6.21 -8.69
C ALA A 71 6.73 7.48 -9.53
N ARG A 72 6.75 7.37 -10.87
CA ARG A 72 6.79 8.55 -11.75
C ARG A 72 5.56 9.44 -11.62
N SER A 73 4.38 8.87 -11.36
CA SER A 73 3.14 9.64 -11.21
C SER A 73 3.10 10.48 -9.92
N ILE A 74 3.83 10.05 -8.89
CA ILE A 74 3.96 10.73 -7.59
C ILE A 74 5.34 11.39 -7.37
N ASP A 75 6.17 11.48 -8.42
CA ASP A 75 7.54 12.04 -8.37
C ASP A 75 8.46 11.37 -7.34
N ALA A 76 8.32 10.05 -7.13
CA ALA A 76 9.10 9.29 -6.17
C ALA A 76 10.32 8.59 -6.78
N GLU A 77 11.42 8.54 -6.04
CA GLU A 77 12.57 7.67 -6.32
C GLU A 77 12.35 6.28 -5.70
N ILE A 78 12.60 5.21 -6.45
CA ILE A 78 12.40 3.86 -5.93
C ILE A 78 13.65 3.34 -5.23
N VAL A 79 13.46 2.75 -4.06
CA VAL A 79 14.48 1.96 -3.34
C VAL A 79 14.04 0.50 -3.33
N TRP A 80 14.69 -0.32 -4.15
CA TRP A 80 14.40 -1.75 -4.22
C TRP A 80 15.01 -2.53 -3.05
N VAL A 81 14.20 -3.37 -2.41
CA VAL A 81 14.61 -4.26 -1.32
C VAL A 81 14.27 -5.70 -1.69
N PRO A 82 15.20 -6.46 -2.27
CA PRO A 82 14.96 -7.85 -2.59
C PRO A 82 14.88 -8.72 -1.34
N GLY A 83 13.92 -9.65 -1.29
CA GLY A 83 13.74 -10.51 -0.12
C GLY A 83 12.72 -11.62 -0.31
N GLY A 84 12.67 -12.53 0.66
CA GLY A 84 11.59 -13.51 0.75
C GLY A 84 10.32 -12.85 1.29
N GLU A 85 9.16 -13.28 0.80
CA GLU A 85 7.85 -12.70 1.15
C GLU A 85 7.64 -12.55 2.67
N GLU A 86 8.01 -13.56 3.48
CA GLU A 86 7.90 -13.50 4.94
C GLU A 86 8.76 -12.39 5.58
N ASP A 87 10.00 -12.23 5.12
CA ASP A 87 10.91 -11.20 5.61
C ASP A 87 10.42 -9.80 5.20
N LEU A 88 9.99 -9.65 3.95
CA LEU A 88 9.43 -8.39 3.45
C LEU A 88 8.17 -7.99 4.21
N VAL A 89 7.27 -8.93 4.50
CA VAL A 89 6.07 -8.66 5.33
C VAL A 89 6.49 -8.18 6.72
N GLY A 90 7.50 -8.80 7.33
CA GLY A 90 8.04 -8.35 8.62
C GLY A 90 8.60 -6.92 8.57
N GLN A 91 9.27 -6.55 7.47
CA GLN A 91 9.74 -5.18 7.27
C GLN A 91 8.59 -4.20 7.04
N LEU A 92 7.55 -4.59 6.30
CA LEU A 92 6.35 -3.78 6.05
C LEU A 92 5.54 -3.55 7.34
N GLU A 93 5.46 -4.53 8.25
CA GLU A 93 4.84 -4.40 9.58
C GLU A 93 5.60 -3.45 10.53
N HIS A 94 6.85 -3.11 10.21
CA HIS A 94 7.75 -2.32 11.05
C HIS A 94 8.27 -1.06 10.33
N ASP A 95 7.48 -0.56 9.36
CA ASP A 95 7.75 0.68 8.61
C ASP A 95 9.10 0.69 7.86
N GLY A 96 9.65 -0.49 7.59
CA GLY A 96 10.87 -0.68 6.80
C GLY A 96 10.62 -0.58 5.29
N LEU A 97 9.39 -0.85 4.86
CA LEU A 97 8.94 -0.83 3.47
C LEU A 97 7.62 -0.08 3.35
N ASP A 98 7.32 0.39 2.14
CA ASP A 98 6.08 1.09 1.79
C ASP A 98 5.19 0.25 0.87
N LEU A 99 5.80 -0.70 0.14
CA LEU A 99 5.12 -1.56 -0.83
C LEU A 99 5.83 -2.90 -0.93
N ILE A 100 5.08 -3.99 -1.14
CA ILE A 100 5.62 -5.29 -1.54
C ILE A 100 5.00 -5.71 -2.87
N ILE A 101 5.88 -6.15 -3.78
CA ILE A 101 5.55 -6.83 -5.03
C ILE A 101 6.21 -8.23 -5.07
N GLY A 102 5.61 -9.14 -5.81
CA GLY A 102 6.03 -10.54 -5.90
C GLY A 102 4.97 -11.47 -6.47
N GLY A 103 3.99 -10.96 -7.23
CA GLY A 103 2.89 -11.76 -7.75
C GLY A 103 1.93 -12.26 -6.67
N LEU A 104 1.73 -11.46 -5.61
CA LEU A 104 0.81 -11.81 -4.53
C LEU A 104 -0.61 -11.96 -5.10
N THR A 105 -1.41 -12.82 -4.47
CA THR A 105 -2.82 -12.99 -4.83
C THR A 105 -3.74 -12.57 -3.69
N ALA A 106 -5.01 -12.31 -3.99
CA ALA A 106 -6.03 -12.03 -2.97
C ALA A 106 -6.25 -13.18 -1.97
N LYS A 107 -5.68 -14.38 -2.21
CA LYS A 107 -5.64 -15.50 -1.27
C LYS A 107 -4.41 -15.49 -0.36
N SER A 108 -3.59 -14.43 -0.42
CA SER A 108 -2.36 -14.28 0.33
C SER A 108 -2.56 -14.55 1.83
N PRO A 109 -1.68 -15.36 2.45
CA PRO A 109 -1.76 -15.65 3.89
C PRO A 109 -1.50 -14.42 4.76
N TRP A 110 -0.98 -13.33 4.18
CA TRP A 110 -0.59 -12.12 4.90
C TRP A 110 -1.70 -11.09 5.04
N SER A 111 -2.89 -11.33 4.47
CA SER A 111 -4.04 -10.41 4.52
C SER A 111 -4.47 -9.96 5.91
N SER A 112 -4.07 -10.66 6.98
CA SER A 112 -4.31 -10.27 8.37
C SER A 112 -3.26 -9.30 8.95
N LYS A 113 -2.13 -9.12 8.26
CA LYS A 113 -0.96 -8.34 8.69
C LYS A 113 -0.69 -7.11 7.83
N VAL A 114 -1.03 -7.19 6.55
CA VAL A 114 -0.80 -6.13 5.56
C VAL A 114 -2.12 -5.72 4.92
N ALA A 115 -2.18 -4.49 4.40
CA ALA A 115 -3.27 -4.12 3.51
C ALA A 115 -2.96 -4.63 2.11
N LEU A 116 -3.96 -5.21 1.43
CA LEU A 116 -3.83 -5.65 0.04
C LEU A 116 -4.60 -4.68 -0.84
N THR A 117 -4.03 -4.32 -1.99
CA THR A 117 -4.77 -3.58 -3.02
C THR A 117 -5.95 -4.40 -3.51
N TYR A 118 -6.91 -3.73 -4.13
CA TYR A 118 -7.78 -4.38 -5.10
C TYR A 118 -6.95 -5.04 -6.20
N ARG A 119 -7.52 -6.08 -6.83
CA ARG A 119 -6.83 -6.79 -7.90
C ARG A 119 -6.53 -5.84 -9.06
N TYR A 120 -5.29 -5.85 -9.55
CA TYR A 120 -4.90 -5.08 -10.72
C TYR A 120 -4.99 -5.91 -12.01
N THR A 121 -4.87 -7.24 -11.91
CA THR A 121 -5.13 -8.17 -13.02
C THR A 121 -5.68 -9.51 -12.53
N VAL A 122 -6.17 -10.31 -13.47
CA VAL A 122 -6.61 -11.68 -13.25
C VAL A 122 -5.87 -12.57 -14.21
N THR A 123 -5.23 -13.63 -13.71
CA THR A 123 -4.63 -14.66 -14.56
C THR A 123 -5.23 -16.03 -14.28
N THR A 124 -4.91 -17.00 -15.12
CA THR A 124 -5.28 -18.41 -14.89
C THR A 124 -4.13 -19.12 -14.20
N GLY A 125 -4.40 -19.61 -12.98
CA GLY A 125 -3.48 -20.40 -12.19
C GLY A 125 -3.21 -21.80 -12.78
N PRO A 126 -2.29 -22.56 -12.17
CA PRO A 126 -1.83 -23.84 -12.70
C PRO A 126 -2.91 -24.93 -12.73
N HIS A 127 -4.01 -24.76 -11.98
CA HIS A 127 -5.13 -25.70 -11.95
C HIS A 127 -6.40 -25.15 -12.62
N GLY A 128 -6.29 -24.05 -13.37
CA GLY A 128 -7.39 -23.43 -14.12
C GLY A 128 -8.28 -22.51 -13.30
N GLU A 129 -7.90 -22.19 -12.08
CA GLU A 129 -8.56 -21.21 -11.23
C GLU A 129 -8.11 -19.77 -11.56
N ASP A 130 -8.97 -18.80 -11.27
CA ASP A 130 -8.58 -17.40 -11.35
C ASP A 130 -7.61 -17.04 -10.21
N GLU A 131 -6.50 -16.40 -10.56
CA GLU A 131 -5.57 -15.75 -9.66
C GLU A 131 -5.75 -14.23 -9.74
N LEU A 132 -6.23 -13.64 -8.66
CA LEU A 132 -6.48 -12.20 -8.56
C LEU A 132 -5.21 -11.56 -7.99
N HIS A 133 -4.40 -10.92 -8.83
CA HIS A 133 -3.11 -10.38 -8.39
C HIS A 133 -3.25 -9.02 -7.71
N VAL A 134 -2.54 -8.85 -6.61
CA VAL A 134 -2.60 -7.71 -5.70
C VAL A 134 -1.19 -7.30 -5.29
N MET A 135 -1.05 -6.09 -4.76
CA MET A 135 0.17 -5.64 -4.07
C MET A 135 -0.12 -5.47 -2.58
N ALA A 136 0.91 -5.43 -1.73
CA ALA A 136 0.74 -5.24 -0.29
C ALA A 136 1.36 -3.93 0.21
N THR A 137 0.62 -3.21 1.05
CA THR A 137 1.02 -1.94 1.66
C THR A 137 0.93 -2.05 3.20
N PRO A 138 1.51 -1.10 3.96
CA PRO A 138 1.36 -1.10 5.41
C PRO A 138 -0.12 -1.04 5.83
N MET A 139 -0.43 -1.72 6.92
CA MET A 139 -1.78 -1.77 7.46
C MET A 139 -2.20 -0.41 8.02
N GLY A 140 -3.31 0.15 7.55
CA GLY A 140 -3.86 1.42 8.06
C GLY A 140 -3.47 2.65 7.24
N GLU A 141 -2.50 2.53 6.34
CA GLU A 141 -2.04 3.59 5.42
C GLU A 141 -2.97 3.69 4.19
N ASN A 142 -4.23 4.05 4.45
CA ASN A 142 -5.30 3.96 3.46
C ASN A 142 -5.23 5.08 2.41
N ALA A 143 -4.62 6.23 2.70
CA ALA A 143 -4.47 7.27 1.66
C ALA A 143 -3.50 6.79 0.59
N PHE A 144 -2.37 6.21 1.02
CA PHE A 144 -1.42 5.57 0.11
C PHE A 144 -2.04 4.40 -0.66
N LEU A 145 -2.71 3.48 0.04
CA LEU A 145 -3.39 2.34 -0.60
C LEU A 145 -4.37 2.79 -1.68
N VAL A 146 -5.23 3.75 -1.37
CA VAL A 146 -6.25 4.25 -2.31
C VAL A 146 -5.61 4.95 -3.51
N GLU A 147 -4.52 5.69 -3.31
CA GLU A 147 -3.82 6.34 -4.41
C GLU A 147 -3.18 5.32 -5.35
N LEU A 148 -2.53 4.28 -4.79
CA LEU A 148 -2.01 3.16 -5.55
C LEU A 148 -3.11 2.42 -6.31
N GLU A 149 -4.25 2.13 -5.67
CA GLU A 149 -5.38 1.46 -6.32
C GLU A 149 -5.95 2.27 -7.48
N ARG A 150 -6.10 3.59 -7.34
CA ARG A 150 -6.54 4.46 -8.43
C ARG A 150 -5.59 4.37 -9.61
N PHE A 151 -4.29 4.47 -9.34
CA PHE A 151 -3.27 4.34 -10.36
C PHE A 151 -3.36 2.99 -11.10
N LEU A 152 -3.50 1.89 -10.36
CA LEU A 152 -3.57 0.53 -10.92
C LEU A 152 -4.84 0.31 -11.76
N LEU A 153 -5.98 0.87 -11.34
CA LEU A 153 -7.24 0.77 -12.07
C LEU A 153 -7.24 1.55 -13.39
N ASP A 154 -6.40 2.57 -13.51
CA ASP A 154 -6.22 3.36 -14.73
C ASP A 154 -5.27 2.70 -15.74
N GLN A 155 -4.61 1.59 -15.38
CA GLN A 155 -3.72 0.86 -16.29
C GLN A 155 -4.50 -0.06 -17.23
N ASP A 156 -4.23 0.04 -18.53
CA ASP A 156 -4.69 -0.92 -19.54
C ASP A 156 -3.83 -2.18 -19.49
N LEU A 157 -4.06 -3.02 -18.46
CA LEU A 157 -3.38 -4.30 -18.33
C LEU A 157 -4.05 -5.39 -19.16
N PRO A 158 -3.28 -6.22 -19.90
CA PRO A 158 -3.84 -7.36 -20.58
C PRO A 158 -4.40 -8.35 -19.55
N VAL A 159 -5.67 -8.72 -19.76
CA VAL A 159 -6.34 -9.85 -19.08
C VAL A 159 -5.99 -11.17 -19.75
#